data_AF-A0A936A3H1-F1
#
_entry.id   AF-A0A936A3H1-F1
#
_cell.length_a   1.000
_cell.length_b   1.000
_cell.length_c   1.000
_cell.angle_alpha   90.00
_cell.angle_beta   90.00
_cell.angle_gamma   90.00
#
_symmetry.space_group_name_H-M   'P 1'
#
loop_
_entity.id
_entity.type
_entity.pdbx_description
1 polymer ?
#
loop_
_entity_poly.entity_id
_entity_poly.type
_entity_poly.pdbx_seq_one_letter_code
_entity_poly.pdbx_strand_id
1 'polypeptide(L)'
;MEKTYEKAEELITNIKSYINLRIDGLKLEIAEKTAEIVTNLIVSSVVFIVFLLFIVFASIALAFGLGEWLEKPWLGFLIVSCGYMFIGIITMLLKDKLIKFPLMNGLIKQFYKNEEAD
;
A
#
# COMPACT_ATOMS: atom_id res chain seq x y z
N MET A 1 -13.53 48.77 33.55
CA MET A 1 -12.69 47.61 33.19
C MET A 1 -13.47 46.31 33.04
N GLU A 2 -14.78 46.26 33.36
CA GLU A 2 -15.59 45.02 33.33
C GLU A 2 -15.97 44.56 31.90
N LYS A 3 -16.35 45.51 31.02
CA LYS A 3 -16.80 45.23 29.64
C LYS A 3 -15.74 44.62 28.71
N THR A 4 -14.45 44.73 29.05
CA THR A 4 -13.35 44.17 28.25
C THR A 4 -13.14 42.69 28.52
N TYR A 5 -13.49 42.20 29.72
CA TYR A 5 -13.42 40.78 30.06
C TYR A 5 -14.60 40.00 29.47
N GLU A 6 -15.79 40.58 29.49
CA GLU A 6 -17.00 40.00 28.91
C GLU A 6 -16.85 39.76 27.39
N LYS A 7 -16.33 40.76 26.66
CA LYS A 7 -15.99 40.61 25.23
C LYS A 7 -14.87 39.60 24.97
N ALA A 8 -13.89 39.51 25.88
CA ALA A 8 -12.81 38.53 25.74
C ALA A 8 -13.32 37.09 25.92
N GLU A 9 -14.21 36.84 26.88
CA GLU A 9 -14.86 35.54 27.07
C GLU A 9 -15.74 35.14 25.88
N GLU A 10 -16.47 36.09 25.30
CA GLU A 10 -17.33 35.85 24.15
C GLU A 10 -16.49 35.48 22.90
N LEU A 11 -15.36 36.15 22.68
CA LEU A 11 -14.42 35.83 21.60
C LEU A 11 -13.75 34.47 21.80
N ILE A 12 -13.32 34.16 23.04
CA ILE A 12 -12.72 32.86 23.38
C ILE A 12 -13.74 31.73 23.16
N THR A 13 -15.00 31.95 23.50
CA THR A 13 -16.09 30.97 23.34
C THR A 13 -16.38 30.70 21.86
N ASN A 14 -16.43 31.75 21.04
CA ASN A 14 -16.62 31.63 19.59
C ASN A 14 -15.44 30.91 18.91
N ILE A 15 -14.20 31.24 19.29
CA ILE A 15 -12.99 30.56 18.79
C ILE A 15 -12.98 29.07 19.19
N LYS A 16 -13.36 28.75 20.43
CA LYS A 16 -13.50 27.36 20.89
C LYS A 16 -14.51 26.57 20.05
N SER A 17 -15.65 27.19 19.72
CA SER A 17 -16.69 26.56 18.90
C SER A 17 -16.20 26.29 17.47
N TYR A 18 -15.49 27.25 16.85
CA TYR A 18 -14.88 27.08 15.53
C TYR A 18 -13.79 25.98 15.51
N ILE A 19 -12.97 25.91 16.56
CA ILE A 19 -11.95 24.87 16.70
C ILE A 19 -12.61 23.49 16.88
N ASN A 20 -13.66 23.38 17.69
CA ASN A 20 -14.39 22.12 17.86
C ASN A 20 -15.04 21.64 16.56
N LEU A 21 -15.67 22.54 15.79
CA LEU A 21 -16.23 22.21 14.47
C LEU A 21 -15.16 21.73 13.47
N ARG A 22 -13.98 22.37 13.47
CA ARG A 22 -12.84 21.91 12.65
C ARG A 22 -12.31 20.56 13.12
N ILE A 23 -12.25 20.31 14.44
CA ILE A 23 -11.80 19.04 15.01
C ILE A 23 -12.76 17.91 14.63
N ASP A 24 -14.06 18.14 14.66
CA ASP A 24 -15.05 17.13 14.27
C ASP A 24 -14.98 16.82 12.78
N GLY A 25 -14.81 17.85 11.93
CA GLY A 25 -14.55 17.68 10.50
C GLY A 25 -13.27 16.88 10.23
N LEU A 26 -12.18 17.21 10.93
CA LEU A 26 -10.91 16.47 10.86
C LEU A 26 -11.05 15.02 11.33
N LYS A 27 -11.79 14.77 12.40
CA LYS A 27 -12.04 13.41 12.91
C LYS A 27 -12.76 12.54 11.87
N LEU A 28 -13.77 13.10 11.20
CA LEU A 28 -14.48 12.40 10.13
C LEU A 28 -13.56 12.12 8.94
N GLU A 29 -12.81 13.13 8.48
CA GLU A 29 -11.91 12.98 7.33
C GLU A 29 -10.78 11.96 7.61
N ILE A 30 -10.24 11.96 8.84
CA ILE A 30 -9.24 10.98 9.28
C ILE A 30 -9.86 9.58 9.34
N ALA A 31 -11.07 9.43 9.87
CA ALA A 31 -11.75 8.15 9.93
C ALA A 31 -12.02 7.59 8.53
N GLU A 32 -12.49 8.44 7.61
CA GLU A 32 -12.79 8.08 6.23
C GLU A 32 -11.52 7.68 5.45
N LYS A 33 -10.46 8.49 5.50
CA LYS A 33 -9.15 8.13 4.89
C LYS A 33 -8.56 6.86 5.50
N THR A 34 -8.65 6.69 6.81
CA THR A 34 -8.12 5.49 7.47
C THR A 34 -8.91 4.26 7.03
N ALA A 35 -10.23 4.35 6.97
CA ALA A 35 -11.09 3.29 6.47
C ALA A 35 -10.75 2.96 5.02
N GLU A 36 -10.59 3.95 4.14
CA GLU A 36 -10.24 3.74 2.73
C GLU A 36 -8.89 3.04 2.57
N ILE A 37 -7.86 3.46 3.32
CA ILE A 37 -6.53 2.82 3.30
C ILE A 37 -6.64 1.36 3.76
N VAL A 38 -7.31 1.12 4.89
CA VAL A 38 -7.46 -0.24 5.44
C VAL A 38 -8.25 -1.13 4.47
N THR A 39 -9.34 -0.62 3.89
CA THR A 39 -10.12 -1.35 2.89
C THR A 39 -9.26 -1.68 1.67
N ASN A 40 -8.52 -0.72 1.13
CA ASN A 40 -7.63 -0.96 0.00
C ASN A 40 -6.52 -1.98 0.33
N LEU A 41 -5.94 -1.93 1.53
CA LEU A 41 -4.96 -2.92 1.98
C LEU A 41 -5.57 -4.33 2.08
N ILE A 42 -6.76 -4.47 2.64
CA ILE A 42 -7.45 -5.75 2.75
C ILE A 42 -7.79 -6.29 1.36
N VAL A 43 -8.42 -5.47 0.51
CA VAL A 43 -8.79 -5.85 -0.86
C VAL A 43 -7.55 -6.24 -1.65
N SER A 44 -6.49 -5.43 -1.62
CA SER A 44 -5.22 -5.72 -2.28
C SER A 44 -4.59 -7.00 -1.75
N SER A 45 -4.67 -7.26 -0.44
CA SER A 45 -4.13 -8.49 0.17
C SER A 45 -4.89 -9.72 -0.29
N VAL A 46 -6.23 -9.65 -0.33
CA VAL A 46 -7.07 -10.75 -0.82
C VAL A 46 -6.76 -11.04 -2.29
N VAL A 47 -6.70 -10.02 -3.13
CA VAL A 47 -6.34 -10.17 -4.55
C VAL A 47 -4.96 -10.80 -4.70
N PHE A 48 -3.98 -10.33 -3.91
CA PHE A 48 -2.63 -10.89 -3.93
C PHE A 48 -2.59 -12.38 -3.56
N ILE A 49 -3.34 -12.79 -2.53
CA ILE A 49 -3.44 -14.19 -2.10
C ILE A 49 -4.07 -15.05 -3.21
N VAL A 50 -5.18 -14.59 -3.82
CA VAL A 50 -5.85 -15.31 -4.92
C VAL A 50 -4.92 -15.44 -6.12
N PHE A 51 -4.19 -14.38 -6.45
CA PHE A 51 -3.23 -14.38 -7.54
C PHE A 51 -2.07 -15.35 -7.27
N LEU A 52 -1.57 -15.41 -6.04
CA LEU A 52 -0.54 -16.34 -5.63
C LEU A 52 -1.02 -17.79 -5.75
N LEU A 53 -2.25 -18.08 -5.33
CA LEU A 53 -2.89 -19.39 -5.52
C LEU A 53 -2.98 -19.76 -7.00
N PHE A 54 -3.45 -18.84 -7.85
CA PHE A 54 -3.53 -19.05 -9.29
C PHE A 54 -2.17 -19.44 -9.88
N ILE A 55 -1.09 -18.74 -9.52
CA ILE A 55 0.26 -19.06 -9.99
C ILE A 55 0.70 -20.46 -9.55
N VAL A 56 0.42 -20.85 -8.30
CA VAL A 56 0.77 -22.19 -7.80
C VAL A 56 0.03 -23.26 -8.60
N PHE A 57 -1.28 -23.11 -8.78
CA PHE A 57 -2.07 -24.06 -9.57
C PHE A 57 -1.63 -24.11 -11.03
N ALA A 58 -1.37 -22.96 -11.65
CA ALA A 58 -0.85 -22.88 -13.02
C ALA A 58 0.51 -23.59 -13.16
N SER A 59 1.37 -23.47 -12.15
CA SER A 59 2.67 -24.16 -12.12
C SER A 59 2.54 -25.67 -12.04
N ILE A 60 1.62 -26.14 -11.19
CA ILE A 60 1.33 -27.56 -11.06
C ILE A 60 0.76 -28.08 -12.38
N ALA A 61 -0.17 -27.37 -13.00
CA ALA A 61 -0.74 -27.73 -14.30
C ALA A 61 0.34 -27.79 -15.40
N LEU A 62 1.24 -26.81 -15.47
CA LEU A 62 2.36 -26.80 -16.41
C LEU A 62 3.35 -27.95 -16.15
N ALA A 63 3.67 -28.23 -14.88
CA ALA A 63 4.56 -29.31 -14.51
C ALA A 63 3.97 -30.69 -14.87
N PHE A 64 2.66 -30.90 -14.67
CA PHE A 64 1.98 -32.11 -15.06
C PHE A 64 1.86 -32.24 -16.59
N GLY A 65 1.48 -31.18 -17.31
CA GLY A 65 1.39 -31.21 -18.77
C GLY A 65 2.72 -31.46 -19.47
N LEU A 66 3.81 -30.84 -18.98
CA LEU A 66 5.17 -31.13 -19.46
C LEU A 66 5.65 -32.52 -19.00
N GLY A 67 5.24 -32.95 -17.81
CA GLY A 67 5.59 -34.26 -17.24
C GLY A 67 4.97 -35.43 -18.01
N GLU A 68 3.73 -35.30 -18.49
CA GLU A 68 3.07 -36.30 -19.33
C GLU A 68 3.75 -36.44 -20.70
N TRP A 69 4.12 -35.33 -21.33
CA TRP A 69 4.82 -35.36 -22.63
C TRP A 69 6.21 -36.00 -22.57
N LEU A 70 6.88 -35.93 -21.40
CA LEU A 70 8.22 -36.49 -21.20
C LEU A 70 8.20 -37.87 -20.51
N GLU A 71 7.02 -38.49 -20.33
CA GLU A 71 6.77 -39.76 -19.61
C GLU A 71 7.29 -39.83 -18.17
N LYS A 72 7.90 -38.76 -17.67
CA LYS A 72 8.56 -38.71 -16.37
C LYS A 72 8.24 -37.39 -15.65
N PRO A 73 7.53 -37.44 -14.51
CA PRO A 73 7.04 -36.24 -13.82
C PRO A 73 8.14 -35.31 -13.28
N TRP A 74 9.32 -35.84 -12.95
CA TRP A 74 10.45 -35.05 -12.45
C TRP A 74 10.99 -34.04 -13.48
N LEU A 75 10.88 -34.31 -14.78
CA LEU A 75 11.37 -33.41 -15.84
C LEU A 75 10.48 -32.18 -16.01
N GLY A 76 9.16 -32.34 -15.83
CA GLY A 76 8.22 -31.22 -15.84
C GLY A 76 8.49 -30.21 -14.73
N PHE A 77 8.77 -30.70 -13.52
CA PHE A 77 9.19 -29.83 -12.40
C PHE A 77 10.56 -29.17 -12.62
N LEU A 78 11.50 -29.85 -13.27
CA LEU A 78 12.84 -29.32 -13.53
C LEU A 78 12.80 -28.13 -14.52
N ILE A 79 12.01 -28.24 -15.58
CA ILE A 79 11.81 -27.16 -16.56
C ILE A 79 11.10 -25.96 -15.93
N VAL A 80 10.03 -26.20 -15.16
CA VAL A 80 9.29 -25.15 -14.45
C VAL A 80 10.19 -24.46 -13.42
N SER A 81 11.04 -25.20 -12.71
CA SER A 81 12.03 -24.66 -11.78
C SER A 81 13.07 -23.76 -12.48
N CYS A 82 13.59 -24.17 -13.64
CA CYS A 82 14.45 -23.30 -14.45
C CYS A 82 13.74 -22.01 -14.89
N GLY A 83 12.47 -22.09 -15.29
CA GLY A 83 11.64 -20.93 -15.59
C GLY A 83 11.49 -19.98 -14.40
N TYR A 84 11.20 -20.52 -13.22
CA TYR A 84 11.12 -19.75 -11.97
C TYR A 84 12.44 -19.11 -11.57
N MET A 85 13.56 -19.81 -11.76
CA MET A 85 14.89 -19.26 -11.49
C MET A 85 15.21 -18.08 -12.41
N PHE A 86 14.82 -18.15 -13.68
CA PHE A 86 14.98 -17.05 -14.63
C PHE A 86 14.11 -15.84 -14.27
N ILE A 87 12.83 -16.07 -13.92
CA ILE A 87 11.91 -15.04 -13.43
C ILE A 87 12.45 -14.42 -12.13
N GLY A 88 13.01 -15.23 -11.23
CA GLY A 88 13.62 -14.77 -9.99
C GLY A 88 14.80 -13.82 -10.24
N ILE A 89 15.70 -14.16 -11.15
CA ILE A 89 16.83 -13.31 -11.55
C ILE A 89 16.33 -12.00 -12.17
N ILE A 90 15.36 -12.06 -13.09
CA ILE A 90 14.74 -10.87 -13.69
C ILE A 90 14.12 -9.99 -12.60
N THR A 91 13.39 -10.59 -11.66
CA THR A 91 12.75 -9.86 -10.56
C THR A 91 13.78 -9.21 -9.63
N MET A 92 14.92 -9.86 -9.36
CA MET A 92 16.01 -9.27 -8.59
C MET A 92 16.67 -8.07 -9.29
N LEU A 93 16.78 -8.10 -10.63
CA LEU A 93 17.30 -6.98 -11.41
C LEU A 93 16.28 -5.83 -11.51
N LEU A 94 14.99 -6.14 -11.64
CA LEU A 94 13.93 -5.14 -11.72
C LEU A 94 13.54 -4.58 -10.34
N LYS A 95 13.80 -5.30 -9.24
CA LYS A 95 13.53 -4.89 -7.84
C LYS A 95 14.03 -3.48 -7.55
N ASP A 96 15.27 -3.17 -7.94
CA ASP A 96 15.87 -1.87 -7.67
C ASP A 96 15.19 -0.74 -8.47
N LYS A 97 14.59 -1.04 -9.62
CA LYS A 97 13.95 -0.06 -10.49
C LYS A 97 12.43 0.08 -10.27
N LEU A 98 11.74 -1.02 -9.94
CA LEU A 98 10.29 -1.04 -9.73
C LEU A 98 9.88 -0.72 -8.29
N ILE A 99 10.67 -1.12 -7.28
CA ILE A 99 10.30 -0.92 -5.87
C ILE A 99 11.08 0.25 -5.29
N LYS A 100 12.41 0.25 -5.43
CA LYS A 100 13.27 1.27 -4.79
C LYS A 100 13.03 2.67 -5.32
N PHE A 101 12.86 2.83 -6.64
CA PHE A 101 12.70 4.14 -7.27
C PHE A 101 11.41 4.87 -6.87
N PRO A 102 10.19 4.29 -6.99
CA PRO A 102 8.97 5.00 -6.59
C PRO A 102 8.87 5.19 -5.08
N LEU A 103 9.37 4.24 -4.27
CA LEU A 103 9.37 4.37 -2.82
C LEU A 103 10.28 5.52 -2.36
N MET A 104 11.49 5.60 -2.92
CA MET A 104 12.45 6.65 -2.60
C MET A 104 11.99 8.01 -3.10
N ASN A 105 11.42 8.10 -4.32
CA ASN A 105 10.89 9.35 -4.83
C ASN A 105 9.65 9.83 -4.05
N GLY A 106 8.81 8.91 -3.58
CA GLY A 106 7.67 9.20 -2.70
C GLY A 106 8.10 9.72 -1.34
N LEU A 107 9.11 9.10 -0.72
CA LEU A 107 9.69 9.53 0.55
C LEU A 107 10.38 10.88 0.43
N ILE A 108 11.23 11.08 -0.59
CA ILE A 108 11.93 12.35 -0.83
C ILE A 108 10.93 13.49 -1.02
N LYS A 109 9.83 13.27 -1.75
CA LYS A 109 8.79 14.29 -1.96
C LYS A 109 8.04 14.67 -0.68
N GLN A 110 7.88 13.74 0.27
CA GLN A 110 7.31 14.06 1.58
C GLN A 110 8.29 14.79 2.50
N PHE A 111 9.58 14.42 2.46
CA PHE A 111 10.62 15.10 3.26
C PHE A 111 10.89 16.53 2.77
N TYR A 112 11.07 16.74 1.46
CA TYR A 112 11.29 18.09 0.90
C TYR A 112 10.09 19.03 1.12
N LYS A 113 8.87 18.50 1.13
CA LYS A 113 7.66 19.30 1.39
C LYS A 113 7.58 19.80 2.84
N ASN A 114 8.30 19.19 3.78
CA ASN A 114 8.38 19.66 5.17
C ASN A 114 9.47 20.70 5.39
N GLU A 115 10.51 20.75 4.54
CA GLU A 115 11.63 21.71 4.69
C GLU A 115 11.31 23.10 4.10
N GLU A 116 10.34 23.21 3.19
CA GLU A 116 9.87 24.50 2.64
C GLU A 116 8.80 25.19 3.52
N ALA A 117 8.40 24.57 4.64
CA ALA A 117 7.40 25.08 5.57
C ALA A 117 7.98 25.68 6.87
N ASP A 118 9.30 25.74 7.00
CA ASP A 118 10.03 26.46 8.07
C ASP A 118 10.62 27.78 7.56
#